data_AF-A0AB33EH80-F1
#
_entry.id   AF-A0AB33EH80-F1
#
_cell.length_a   1.000
_cell.length_b   1.000
_cell.length_c   1.000
_cell.angle_alpha   90.00
_cell.angle_beta   90.00
_cell.angle_gamma   90.00
#
_symmetry.space_group_name_H-M   'P 1'
#
loop_
_entity.id
_entity.type
_entity.pdbx_description
1 polymer ?
#
loop_
_entity_poly.entity_id
_entity_poly.type
_entity_poly.pdbx_seq_one_letter_code
_entity_poly.pdbx_strand_id
1 'polypeptide(L)'
;MKFERDQFSGNHGIVFNVSRFTLSAGERGSLRTLHFGEAKAAHYEVSNLVVELYDKMLAKDLPCQMMVGISKPLTRQQGDLLNAQRTSIANLTSGVFGAAAGKFMPGAAIPVGWAVREFTLSKLPTYHAGDVIVSLDAQVSGGIGPQHSGSSMIIKTQGG
;
A
#
# COMPACT_ATOMS: atom_id res chain seq x y z
N MET A 1 6.80 -17.60 1.01
CA MET A 1 6.05 -16.33 1.15
C MET A 1 4.59 -16.59 0.83
N LYS A 2 3.66 -16.24 1.73
CA LYS A 2 2.22 -16.29 1.44
C LYS A 2 1.81 -14.98 0.78
N PHE A 3 1.21 -15.02 -0.40
CA PHE A 3 0.78 -13.85 -1.16
C PHE A 3 -0.70 -13.95 -1.46
N GLU A 4 -1.48 -12.98 -0.99
CA GLU A 4 -2.93 -12.88 -1.17
C GLU A 4 -3.24 -11.58 -1.92
N ARG A 5 -4.21 -11.59 -2.84
CA ARG A 5 -4.60 -10.39 -3.59
C ARG A 5 -6.12 -10.33 -3.71
N ASP A 6 -6.65 -9.12 -3.60
CA ASP A 6 -8.07 -8.85 -3.77
C ASP A 6 -8.35 -7.40 -4.17
N GLN A 7 -9.59 -7.14 -4.59
CA GLN A 7 -10.05 -5.81 -4.95
C GLN A 7 -10.94 -5.21 -3.86
N PHE A 8 -10.67 -3.95 -3.54
CA PHE A 8 -11.43 -3.18 -2.56
C PHE A 8 -11.80 -1.83 -3.15
N SER A 9 -13.04 -1.42 -2.97
CA SER A 9 -13.45 -0.06 -3.31
C SER A 9 -13.13 0.87 -2.15
N GLY A 10 -12.32 1.88 -2.42
CA GLY A 10 -12.09 3.00 -1.52
C GLY A 10 -13.15 4.09 -1.69
N ASN A 11 -12.91 5.20 -1.00
CA ASN A 11 -13.72 6.40 -1.13
C ASN A 11 -13.72 6.91 -2.58
N HIS A 12 -14.77 7.66 -2.94
CA HIS A 12 -14.95 8.27 -4.28
C HIS A 12 -14.99 7.25 -5.42
N GLY A 13 -15.33 5.99 -5.13
CA GLY A 13 -15.43 4.91 -6.12
C GLY A 13 -14.09 4.48 -6.71
N ILE A 14 -12.97 4.80 -6.05
CA ILE A 14 -11.64 4.41 -6.50
C ILE A 14 -11.41 2.95 -6.12
N VAL A 15 -11.14 2.10 -7.11
CA VAL A 15 -10.88 0.68 -6.87
C VAL A 15 -9.39 0.45 -6.66
N PHE A 16 -9.03 -0.23 -5.58
CA PHE A 16 -7.67 -0.63 -5.25
C PHE A 16 -7.52 -2.14 -5.36
N ASN A 17 -6.47 -2.58 -6.02
CA ASN A 17 -5.96 -3.94 -5.91
C ASN A 17 -5.01 -3.99 -4.72
N VAL A 18 -5.43 -4.65 -3.65
CA VAL A 18 -4.62 -4.82 -2.44
C VAL A 18 -3.99 -6.20 -2.46
N SER A 19 -2.67 -6.22 -2.32
CA SER A 19 -1.87 -7.44 -2.21
C SER A 19 -1.29 -7.50 -0.80
N ARG A 20 -1.45 -8.61 -0.10
CA ARG A 20 -0.90 -8.87 1.22
C ARG A 20 0.13 -9.97 1.14
N PHE A 21 1.24 -9.81 1.84
CA PHE A 21 2.21 -10.86 2.04
C PHE A 21 2.94 -10.76 3.37
N THR A 22 3.45 -11.89 3.84
CA THR A 22 4.30 -11.96 5.03
C THR A 22 5.68 -12.48 4.62
N LEU A 23 6.72 -11.81 5.11
CA LEU A 23 8.11 -12.06 4.78
C LEU A 23 8.94 -12.34 6.03
N SER A 24 9.88 -13.26 5.90
CA SER A 24 10.99 -13.47 6.83
C SER A 24 12.31 -12.92 6.24
N ALA A 25 13.37 -12.78 7.05
CA ALA A 25 14.68 -12.31 6.61
C ALA A 25 15.21 -13.02 5.35
N GLY A 26 15.05 -14.34 5.26
CA GLY A 26 15.51 -15.15 4.13
C GLY A 26 14.75 -14.89 2.83
N GLU A 27 13.57 -14.28 2.89
CA GLU A 27 12.70 -14.05 1.73
C GLU A 27 12.86 -12.66 1.13
N ARG A 28 13.72 -11.80 1.73
CA ARG A 28 13.99 -10.43 1.22
C ARG A 28 14.35 -10.42 -0.26
N GLY A 29 15.12 -11.40 -0.75
CA GLY A 29 15.48 -11.50 -2.17
C GLY A 29 14.27 -11.63 -3.11
N SER A 30 13.18 -12.21 -2.63
CA SER A 30 11.94 -12.41 -3.39
C SER A 30 11.13 -11.13 -3.57
N LEU A 31 11.40 -10.07 -2.79
CA LEU A 31 10.72 -8.78 -2.95
C LEU A 31 10.99 -8.15 -4.32
N ARG A 32 12.20 -8.34 -4.85
CA ARG A 32 12.59 -7.84 -6.17
C ARG A 32 11.93 -8.60 -7.32
N THR A 33 11.44 -9.81 -7.05
CA THR A 33 10.72 -10.64 -8.02
C THR A 33 9.20 -10.47 -7.92
N LEU A 34 8.70 -9.62 -7.02
CA LEU A 34 7.28 -9.29 -6.96
C LEU A 34 6.90 -8.46 -8.19
N HIS A 35 5.94 -8.96 -8.96
CA HIS A 35 5.40 -8.29 -10.12
C HIS A 35 4.02 -7.72 -9.79
N PHE A 36 3.94 -6.40 -9.72
CA PHE A 36 2.68 -5.67 -9.57
C PHE A 36 2.19 -5.22 -10.95
N GLY A 37 1.43 -6.07 -11.65
CA GLY A 37 0.94 -5.79 -13.01
C GLY A 37 0.15 -4.49 -13.13
N GLU A 38 -0.49 -4.05 -12.04
CA GLU A 38 -1.25 -2.80 -11.92
C GLU A 38 -0.36 -1.55 -12.02
N ALA A 39 0.90 -1.65 -11.62
CA ALA A 39 1.88 -0.57 -11.70
C ALA A 39 2.45 -0.37 -13.11
N LYS A 40 2.15 -1.27 -14.06
CA LYS A 40 2.62 -1.22 -15.45
C LYS A 40 4.12 -0.92 -15.55
N ALA A 41 4.49 0.19 -16.20
CA ALA A 41 5.87 0.62 -16.40
C ALA A 41 6.61 0.95 -15.09
N ALA A 42 5.88 1.36 -14.04
CA ALA A 42 6.44 1.74 -12.75
C ALA A 42 6.60 0.55 -11.79
N HIS A 43 6.49 -0.70 -12.25
CA HIS A 43 6.62 -1.87 -11.37
C HIS A 43 7.97 -1.91 -10.63
N TYR A 44 9.07 -1.49 -11.27
CA TYR A 44 10.39 -1.39 -10.61
C TYR A 44 10.40 -0.36 -9.48
N GLU A 45 9.74 0.78 -9.66
CA GLU A 45 9.64 1.82 -8.65
C GLU A 45 8.82 1.33 -7.44
N VAL A 46 7.71 0.64 -7.70
CA VAL A 46 6.90 0.02 -6.65
C VAL A 46 7.68 -1.04 -5.90
N SER A 47 8.38 -1.95 -6.60
CA SER A 47 9.18 -2.99 -5.94
C SER A 47 10.34 -2.41 -5.14
N ASN A 48 10.99 -1.34 -5.61
CA ASN A 48 12.00 -0.63 -4.82
C ASN A 48 11.39 0.00 -3.57
N LEU A 49 10.22 0.63 -3.68
CA LEU A 49 9.51 1.22 -2.54
C LEU A 49 9.11 0.17 -1.49
N VAL A 50 8.70 -1.03 -1.92
CA VAL A 50 8.45 -2.18 -1.03
C VAL A 50 9.72 -2.59 -0.30
N VAL A 51 10.84 -2.73 -1.01
CA VAL A 51 12.13 -3.13 -0.41
C VAL A 51 12.61 -2.08 0.59
N GLU A 52 12.53 -0.79 0.24
CA GLU A 52 12.91 0.31 1.13
C GLU A 52 12.06 0.32 2.40
N LEU A 53 10.75 0.09 2.28
CA LEU A 53 9.86 0.01 3.43
C LEU A 53 10.21 -1.19 4.33
N TYR A 54 10.44 -2.36 3.74
CA TYR A 54 10.86 -3.56 4.49
C TYR A 54 12.18 -3.33 5.23
N ASP A 55 13.18 -2.76 4.55
CA ASP A 55 14.50 -2.50 5.12
C ASP A 55 14.43 -1.51 6.30
N LYS A 56 13.54 -0.50 6.21
CA LYS A 56 13.29 0.45 7.32
C LYS A 56 12.71 -0.21 8.56
N MET A 57 11.92 -1.26 8.42
CA MET A 57 11.29 -1.95 9.55
C MET A 57 12.31 -2.70 10.42
N LEU A 58 13.49 -3.05 9.88
CA LEU A 58 14.56 -3.77 10.59
C LEU A 58 14.01 -4.98 11.36
N ALA A 59 13.18 -5.79 10.69
CA ALA A 59 12.45 -6.91 11.28
C ALA A 59 13.37 -8.02 11.82
N LYS A 60 14.64 -8.07 11.37
CA LYS A 60 15.56 -9.19 11.59
C LYS A 60 14.86 -10.51 11.23
N ASP A 61 14.78 -11.45 12.16
CA ASP A 61 14.18 -12.77 11.97
C ASP A 61 12.67 -12.81 12.23
N LEU A 62 12.06 -11.66 12.52
CA LEU A 62 10.62 -11.58 12.79
C LEU A 62 9.82 -11.48 11.49
N PRO A 63 8.61 -12.07 11.45
CA PRO A 63 7.74 -11.96 10.29
C PRO A 63 7.26 -10.52 10.11
N CYS A 64 7.58 -9.93 8.96
CA CYS A 64 7.09 -8.63 8.52
C CYS A 64 5.86 -8.83 7.65
N GLN A 65 4.72 -8.31 8.10
CA GLN A 65 3.48 -8.32 7.34
C GLN A 65 3.39 -7.04 6.53
N MET A 66 3.17 -7.16 5.22
CA MET A 66 3.09 -6.02 4.32
C MET A 66 1.81 -6.07 3.50
N MET A 67 1.25 -4.90 3.21
CA MET A 67 0.18 -4.71 2.24
C MET A 67 0.59 -3.65 1.22
N VAL A 68 0.26 -3.91 -0.04
CA VAL A 68 0.48 -3.00 -1.17
C VAL A 68 -0.85 -2.79 -1.86
N GLY A 69 -1.38 -1.59 -1.78
CA GLY A 69 -2.59 -1.14 -2.48
C GLY A 69 -2.22 -0.33 -3.72
N ILE A 70 -2.69 -0.77 -4.88
CA ILE A 70 -2.49 -0.06 -6.16
C ILE A 70 -3.86 0.23 -6.75
N SER A 71 -4.17 1.51 -6.95
CA SER A 71 -5.44 1.92 -7.53
C SER A 71 -5.51 1.57 -9.01
N LYS A 72 -6.72 1.45 -9.54
CA LYS A 72 -6.93 1.63 -10.98
C LYS A 72 -6.59 3.08 -11.37
N PRO A 73 -6.27 3.33 -12.65
CA PRO A 73 -6.04 4.69 -13.14
C PRO A 73 -7.25 5.57 -12.80
N LEU A 74 -6.98 6.74 -12.20
CA LEU A 74 -8.02 7.66 -11.78
C LEU A 74 -8.78 8.20 -12.99
N THR A 75 -10.10 8.31 -12.87
CA THR A 75 -10.87 9.09 -13.85
C THR A 75 -10.63 10.58 -13.64
N ARG A 76 -10.91 11.39 -14.66
CA ARG A 76 -10.83 12.86 -14.55
C ARG A 76 -11.69 13.38 -13.40
N GLN A 77 -12.92 12.88 -13.29
CA GLN A 77 -13.83 13.24 -12.20
C GLN A 77 -13.27 12.86 -10.82
N GLN A 78 -12.62 11.70 -10.70
CA GLN A 78 -11.97 11.29 -9.45
C GLN A 78 -10.82 12.23 -9.10
N GLY A 79 -9.92 12.54 -10.05
CA GLY A 79 -8.82 13.48 -9.82
C GLY A 79 -9.31 14.86 -9.38
N ASP A 80 -10.33 15.41 -10.05
CA ASP A 80 -10.92 16.71 -9.73
C ASP A 80 -11.55 16.72 -8.32
N LEU A 81 -12.27 15.65 -7.95
CA LEU A 81 -12.87 15.50 -6.61
C LEU A 81 -11.79 15.44 -5.51
N LEU A 82 -10.74 14.64 -5.72
CA LEU A 82 -9.64 14.51 -4.75
C LEU A 82 -8.91 15.85 -4.55
N ASN A 83 -8.73 16.61 -5.63
CA ASN A 83 -8.12 17.95 -5.59
C ASN A 83 -9.01 18.95 -4.85
N ALA A 84 -10.31 18.98 -5.16
CA ALA A 84 -11.27 19.89 -4.52
C ALA A 84 -11.38 19.65 -3.01
N GLN A 85 -11.36 18.39 -2.59
CA GLN A 85 -11.47 18.00 -1.18
C GLN A 85 -10.13 17.95 -0.43
N ARG A 86 -9.02 18.27 -1.11
CA ARG A 86 -7.64 18.14 -0.56
C ARG A 86 -7.42 16.79 0.10
N THR A 87 -7.98 15.73 -0.47
CA THR A 87 -7.98 14.41 0.14
C THR A 87 -6.58 13.82 0.11
N SER A 88 -6.07 13.43 1.27
CA SER A 88 -4.78 12.73 1.39
C SER A 88 -4.93 11.27 0.96
N ILE A 89 -3.86 10.69 0.45
CA ILE A 89 -3.82 9.25 0.12
C ILE A 89 -4.14 8.41 1.36
N ALA A 90 -3.67 8.85 2.52
CA ALA A 90 -3.99 8.28 3.82
C ALA A 90 -5.50 8.04 4.03
N ASN A 91 -6.31 9.06 3.74
CA ASN A 91 -7.76 9.01 3.92
C ASN A 91 -8.44 8.13 2.86
N LEU A 92 -7.82 7.98 1.68
CA LEU A 92 -8.33 7.10 0.62
C LEU A 92 -8.05 5.63 0.94
N THR A 93 -6.86 5.36 1.47
CA THR A 93 -6.38 3.98 1.66
C THR A 93 -6.70 3.41 3.02
N SER A 94 -7.05 4.23 4.02
CA SER A 94 -7.39 3.75 5.36
C SER A 94 -8.58 2.79 5.36
N GLY A 95 -9.68 3.16 4.70
CA GLY A 95 -10.85 2.29 4.56
C GLY A 95 -10.57 1.03 3.74
N VAL A 96 -9.75 1.17 2.70
CA VAL A 96 -9.32 0.06 1.83
C VAL A 96 -8.48 -0.97 2.59
N PHE A 97 -7.46 -0.51 3.30
CA PHE A 97 -6.60 -1.40 4.09
C PHE A 97 -7.33 -1.97 5.31
N GLY A 98 -8.27 -1.23 5.90
CA GLY A 98 -9.16 -1.76 6.95
C GLY A 98 -10.02 -2.92 6.44
N ALA A 99 -10.67 -2.75 5.28
CA ALA A 99 -11.44 -3.81 4.65
C ALA A 99 -10.57 -5.01 4.25
N ALA A 100 -9.37 -4.74 3.72
CA ALA A 100 -8.40 -5.77 3.38
C ALA A 100 -7.91 -6.55 4.61
N ALA A 101 -7.61 -5.87 5.71
CA ALA A 101 -7.25 -6.51 6.97
C ALA A 101 -8.37 -7.42 7.46
N GLY A 102 -9.62 -6.94 7.47
CA GLY A 102 -10.77 -7.77 7.85
C GLY A 102 -10.95 -9.03 7.00
N LYS A 103 -10.64 -8.94 5.69
CA LYS A 103 -10.72 -10.09 4.78
C LYS A 103 -9.55 -11.06 4.91
N PHE A 104 -8.32 -10.54 4.95
CA PHE A 104 -7.10 -11.36 4.96
C PHE A 104 -6.73 -11.89 6.34
N MET A 105 -7.29 -11.31 7.41
CA MET A 105 -7.01 -11.66 8.80
C MET A 105 -8.33 -11.77 9.57
N PRO A 106 -9.08 -12.88 9.43
CA PRO A 106 -10.33 -13.04 10.17
C PRO A 106 -10.08 -13.11 11.69
N GLY A 107 -10.63 -12.13 12.43
CA GLY A 107 -11.02 -12.14 13.85
C GLY A 107 -9.94 -12.31 14.93
N ALA A 108 -9.10 -13.33 14.85
CA ALA A 108 -8.20 -13.74 15.95
C ALA A 108 -6.71 -13.45 15.68
N ALA A 109 -6.36 -13.01 14.46
CA ALA A 109 -4.98 -12.81 14.03
C ALA A 109 -4.67 -11.37 13.60
N ILE A 110 -5.61 -10.43 13.74
CA ILE A 110 -5.33 -9.00 13.49
C ILE A 110 -4.54 -8.48 14.69
N PRO A 111 -3.25 -8.14 14.54
CA PRO A 111 -2.53 -7.45 15.59
C PRO A 111 -3.24 -6.11 15.85
N VAL A 112 -3.47 -5.77 17.13
CA VAL A 112 -4.21 -4.56 17.57
C VAL A 112 -3.77 -3.28 16.84
N GLY A 113 -2.52 -3.20 16.38
CA GLY A 113 -1.98 -2.10 15.58
C GLY A 113 -2.48 -1.97 14.13
N TRP A 114 -3.32 -2.88 13.61
CA TRP A 114 -4.00 -2.69 12.31
C TRP A 114 -5.33 -1.92 12.41
N ALA A 115 -6.00 -1.97 13.56
CA ALA A 115 -7.35 -1.43 13.72
C ALA A 115 -7.39 0.08 14.02
N VAL A 116 -6.31 0.65 14.57
CA VAL A 116 -6.20 2.06 14.95
C VAL A 116 -5.05 2.67 14.15
N ARG A 117 -5.33 3.17 12.95
CA ARG A 117 -4.27 3.58 12.01
C ARG A 117 -4.43 4.99 11.49
N GLU A 118 -3.51 5.84 11.89
CA GLU A 118 -3.10 7.00 11.10
C GLU A 118 -2.12 6.53 10.03
N PHE A 119 -2.61 6.38 8.80
CA PHE A 119 -1.74 6.30 7.64
C PHE A 119 -1.09 7.68 7.48
N THR A 120 0.14 7.88 7.93
CA THR A 120 0.88 9.13 7.68
C THR A 120 1.47 9.09 6.27
N LEU A 121 0.60 9.01 5.27
CA LEU A 121 1.00 9.13 3.88
C LEU A 121 1.23 10.60 3.56
N SER A 122 2.35 10.89 2.91
CA SER A 122 2.79 12.25 2.62
C SER A 122 1.68 13.06 1.94
N LYS A 123 1.61 14.36 2.25
CA LYS A 123 0.82 15.31 1.45
C LYS A 123 1.33 15.26 0.02
N LEU A 124 0.50 14.76 -0.88
CA LEU A 124 0.87 14.55 -2.27
C LEU A 124 0.18 15.58 -3.18
N PRO A 125 0.82 15.93 -4.31
CA PRO A 125 0.43 17.04 -5.18
C PRO A 125 -0.88 16.76 -5.93
N THR A 126 -1.31 17.72 -6.75
CA THR A 126 -2.55 17.64 -7.54
C THR A 126 -2.66 16.33 -8.34
N TYR A 127 -3.80 15.65 -8.20
CA TYR A 127 -4.14 14.42 -8.90
C TYR A 127 -4.61 14.72 -10.33
N HIS A 128 -4.20 13.91 -11.28
CA HIS A 128 -4.62 14.00 -12.68
C HIS A 128 -5.36 12.74 -13.13
N ALA A 129 -6.13 12.87 -14.20
CA ALA A 129 -6.75 11.72 -14.86
C ALA A 129 -5.65 10.77 -15.35
N GLY A 130 -5.81 9.47 -15.10
CA GLY A 130 -4.85 8.43 -15.46
C GLY A 130 -3.77 8.17 -14.41
N ASP A 131 -3.64 9.01 -13.39
CA ASP A 131 -2.72 8.76 -12.28
C ASP A 131 -3.08 7.46 -11.56
N VAL A 132 -2.07 6.73 -11.09
CA VAL A 132 -2.23 5.52 -10.28
C VAL A 132 -1.67 5.77 -8.90
N ILE A 133 -2.50 5.58 -7.89
CA ILE A 133 -2.13 5.71 -6.48
C ILE A 133 -1.52 4.38 -6.03
N VAL A 134 -0.31 4.45 -5.47
CA VAL A 134 0.37 3.32 -4.84
C VAL A 134 0.52 3.63 -3.36
N SER A 135 0.14 2.68 -2.52
CA SER A 135 0.28 2.81 -1.07
C SER A 135 0.71 1.49 -0.47
N LEU A 136 1.59 1.61 0.51
CA LEU A 136 2.23 0.50 1.17
C LEU A 136 2.08 0.66 2.66
N ASP A 137 1.95 -0.47 3.31
CA ASP A 137 1.87 -0.56 4.74
C ASP A 137 2.65 -1.78 5.20
N ALA A 138 3.46 -1.61 6.22
CA ALA A 138 4.28 -2.66 6.81
C ALA A 138 4.10 -2.66 8.33
N GLN A 139 4.05 -3.86 8.89
CA GLN A 139 3.98 -4.07 10.32
C GLN A 139 4.86 -5.26 10.75
N VAL A 140 5.57 -5.07 11.85
CA VAL A 140 6.35 -6.10 12.53
C VAL A 140 5.96 -6.07 14.01
N SER A 141 5.71 -7.24 14.59
CA SER A 141 5.53 -7.36 16.04
C SER A 141 6.88 -7.63 16.70
N GLY A 142 7.45 -6.60 17.32
CA GLY A 142 8.82 -6.62 17.86
C GLY A 142 9.85 -6.02 16.89
N GLY A 143 11.14 -6.31 17.12
CA GLY A 143 12.24 -5.82 16.28
C GLY A 143 12.94 -4.57 16.83
N ILE A 144 13.93 -4.06 16.09
CA ILE A 144 14.67 -2.84 16.45
C ILE A 144 14.05 -1.61 15.79
N GLY A 145 13.55 -1.77 14.57
CA GLY A 145 12.95 -0.68 13.80
C GLY A 145 11.53 -0.34 14.26
N PRO A 146 10.85 0.54 13.52
CA PRO A 146 9.47 0.88 13.80
C PRO A 146 8.59 -0.38 13.69
N GLN A 147 7.67 -0.54 14.62
CA GLN A 147 6.70 -1.65 14.57
C GLN A 147 5.67 -1.49 13.44
N HIS A 148 5.55 -0.28 12.91
CA HIS A 148 4.64 0.07 11.83
C HIS A 148 5.23 1.19 10.97
N SER A 149 5.16 1.05 9.66
CA SER A 149 5.57 2.09 8.72
C SER A 149 4.73 2.02 7.44
N GLY A 150 4.38 3.19 6.91
CA GLY A 150 3.65 3.33 5.65
C GLY A 150 4.46 4.12 4.64
N SER A 151 4.23 3.86 3.35
CA SER A 151 4.80 4.63 2.25
C SER A 151 3.79 4.79 1.13
N SER A 152 3.88 5.84 0.33
CA SER A 152 2.98 6.05 -0.81
C SER A 152 3.69 6.80 -1.92
N MET A 153 3.25 6.54 -3.15
CA MET A 153 3.65 7.30 -4.33
C MET A 153 2.48 7.42 -5.30
N ILE A 154 2.58 8.38 -6.22
CA ILE A 154 1.67 8.51 -7.36
C ILE A 154 2.48 8.23 -8.61
N ILE A 155 2.06 7.22 -9.36
CA ILE A 155 2.55 7.00 -10.72
C ILE A 155 1.77 7.96 -11.61
N LYS A 156 2.44 9.02 -12.06
CA LYS A 156 1.83 9.99 -12.97
C LYS A 156 1.66 9.35 -14.34
N THR A 157 0.49 9.53 -14.95
CA THR A 157 0.40 9.24 -16.38
C THR A 157 1.24 10.29 -17.11
N GLN A 158 2.31 9.87 -17.80
CA GLN A 158 2.94 10.76 -18.77
C GLN A 158 1.93 10.91 -19.91
N GLY A 159 1.28 12.08 -19.99
CA GLY A 159 0.39 12.40 -21.09
C GLY A 159 1.13 12.21 -22.40
N GLY A 160 0.56 11.41 -23.29
CA GLY A 160 0.93 11.42 -24.70
C GLY A 160 0.46 12.70 -25.37
#